data_AF-A0A8H2VHC7-F1
#
_entry.id   AF-A0A8H2VHC7-F1
#
_cell.length_a   1.000
_cell.length_b   1.000
_cell.length_c   1.000
_cell.angle_alpha   90.00
_cell.angle_beta   90.00
_cell.angle_gamma   90.00
#
_symmetry.space_group_name_H-M   'P 1'
#
loop_
_entity.id
_entity.type
_entity.pdbx_description
1 polymer ?
#
loop_
_entity_poly.entity_id
_entity_poly.type
_entity_poly.pdbx_seq_one_letter_code
_entity_poly.pdbx_strand_id
1 'polypeptide(L)'
;MSAIIETKNAISTGNRLFIKNIGKFLLPQTDLNICNDKQYILIHYRRLVRLKPFISQRQMIQNTYIGYLKYKFKYEDFEKRRSLVLGKETSNHISWKTELLQTYNFIMTAVSHVENQSINADRDIIMAKQILKNILTLEYFKIENNERIGHTDFYDYRVQFKQLNGSGNQQDDKGVDFGEFDKVVMYLNETLGTRL
;
A
#
# COMPACT_ATOMS: atom_id res chain seq x y z
N MET A 1 -18.08 -5.73 -30.32
CA MET A 1 -17.81 -7.10 -29.82
C MET A 1 -17.23 -6.97 -28.41
N SER A 2 -18.04 -7.25 -27.39
CA SER A 2 -17.61 -7.23 -25.99
C SER A 2 -17.39 -8.68 -25.55
N ALA A 3 -16.14 -9.07 -25.29
CA ALA A 3 -15.82 -10.41 -24.83
C ALA A 3 -16.01 -10.47 -23.31
N ILE A 4 -17.09 -11.13 -22.88
CA ILE A 4 -17.37 -11.43 -21.48
C ILE A 4 -16.56 -12.67 -21.11
N ILE A 5 -15.57 -12.51 -20.23
CA ILE A 5 -14.81 -13.64 -19.69
C ILE A 5 -15.62 -14.21 -18.52
N GLU A 6 -16.28 -15.35 -18.74
CA GLU A 6 -16.97 -16.10 -17.69
C GLU A 6 -15.96 -16.88 -16.85
N THR A 7 -16.03 -16.72 -15.52
CA THR A 7 -15.27 -17.55 -14.57
C THR A 7 -16.24 -18.13 -13.54
N LYS A 8 -16.05 -19.39 -13.13
CA LYS A 8 -16.91 -20.08 -12.15
C LYS A 8 -16.99 -19.40 -10.76
N ASN A 9 -16.14 -18.41 -10.50
CA ASN A 9 -15.97 -17.79 -9.18
C ASN A 9 -16.49 -16.35 -9.07
N ALA A 10 -17.05 -15.76 -10.14
CA ALA A 10 -17.52 -14.38 -10.13
C ALA A 10 -18.83 -14.22 -10.91
N ILE A 11 -19.77 -13.44 -10.38
CA ILE A 11 -20.88 -12.89 -11.18
C ILE A 11 -20.40 -11.51 -11.65
N SER A 12 -20.22 -11.38 -12.97
CA SER A 12 -19.90 -10.12 -13.62
C SER A 12 -21.19 -9.53 -14.15
N THR A 13 -21.66 -8.44 -13.54
CA THR A 13 -22.78 -7.67 -14.07
C THR A 13 -22.21 -6.37 -14.60
N GLY A 14 -21.91 -6.28 -15.90
CA GLY A 14 -21.56 -5.08 -16.68
C GLY A 14 -20.45 -4.15 -16.15
N ASN A 15 -20.65 -3.61 -14.95
CA ASN A 15 -19.78 -2.68 -14.20
C ASN A 15 -19.28 -3.23 -12.85
N ARG A 16 -19.65 -4.45 -12.43
CA ARG A 16 -19.41 -4.94 -11.05
C ARG A 16 -18.92 -6.39 -11.00
N LEU A 17 -17.99 -6.64 -10.08
CA LEU A 17 -17.46 -7.95 -9.71
C LEU A 17 -18.00 -8.34 -8.32
N PHE A 18 -18.97 -9.26 -8.27
CA PHE A 18 -19.42 -9.83 -7.01
C PHE A 18 -18.56 -11.05 -6.65
N ILE A 19 -17.87 -10.96 -5.51
CA ILE A 19 -17.00 -12.04 -5.00
C ILE A 19 -17.85 -13.07 -4.25
N LYS A 20 -18.00 -14.28 -4.80
CA LYS A 20 -18.72 -15.39 -4.14
C LYS A 20 -17.98 -15.99 -2.94
N ASN A 21 -16.65 -15.86 -2.86
CA ASN A 21 -15.82 -16.48 -1.82
C ASN A 21 -14.98 -15.43 -1.07
N ILE A 22 -15.61 -14.79 -0.10
CA ILE A 22 -15.03 -13.71 0.72
C ILE A 22 -13.90 -14.24 1.63
N GLY A 23 -13.94 -15.52 2.03
CA GLY A 23 -12.95 -16.14 2.92
C GLY A 23 -11.50 -16.09 2.39
N LYS A 24 -11.32 -16.05 1.06
CA LYS A 24 -9.99 -15.88 0.43
C LYS A 24 -9.36 -14.50 0.68
N PHE A 25 -10.18 -13.53 1.10
CA PHE A 25 -9.85 -12.13 1.34
C PHE A 25 -10.09 -11.70 2.80
N LEU A 26 -10.61 -12.55 3.70
CA LEU A 26 -10.76 -12.21 5.12
C LEU A 26 -9.70 -12.89 5.98
N LEU A 27 -8.93 -12.12 6.74
CA LEU A 27 -7.93 -12.65 7.65
C LEU A 27 -8.60 -13.55 8.70
N PRO A 28 -8.17 -14.82 8.88
CA PRO A 28 -8.72 -15.68 9.91
C PRO A 28 -8.06 -15.27 11.23
N GLN A 29 -8.77 -14.52 12.05
CA GLN A 29 -8.21 -13.94 13.29
C GLN A 29 -7.68 -15.02 14.25
N THR A 30 -8.33 -16.18 14.29
CA THR A 30 -7.90 -17.35 15.06
C THR A 30 -6.58 -17.96 14.58
N ASP A 31 -6.35 -18.02 13.27
CA ASP A 31 -5.11 -18.59 12.71
C ASP A 31 -3.91 -17.64 12.90
N LEU A 32 -4.15 -16.33 12.89
CA LEU A 32 -3.09 -15.32 12.99
C LEU A 32 -2.38 -15.31 14.34
N ASN A 33 -3.09 -15.64 15.42
CA ASN A 33 -2.53 -15.68 16.78
C ASN A 33 -1.59 -16.87 17.01
N ILE A 34 -1.69 -17.90 16.16
CA ILE A 34 -0.92 -19.16 16.26
C ILE A 34 0.28 -19.15 15.28
N CYS A 35 0.29 -18.24 14.31
CA CYS A 35 1.32 -18.17 13.28
C CYS A 35 2.66 -17.65 13.80
N ASN A 36 3.76 -18.21 13.29
CA ASN A 36 5.07 -17.59 13.43
C ASN A 36 5.18 -16.29 12.60
N ASP A 37 6.16 -15.44 12.89
CA ASP A 37 6.27 -14.12 12.25
C ASP A 37 6.43 -14.21 10.73
N LYS A 38 7.16 -15.21 10.23
CA LYS A 38 7.35 -15.43 8.78
C LYS A 38 6.04 -15.83 8.10
N GLN A 39 5.26 -16.72 8.71
CA GLN A 39 3.94 -17.12 8.24
C GLN A 39 2.96 -15.94 8.28
N TYR A 40 2.99 -15.15 9.34
CA TYR A 40 2.18 -13.94 9.48
C TYR A 40 2.41 -12.98 8.32
N ILE A 41 3.67 -12.68 8.01
CA ILE A 41 4.07 -11.83 6.88
C ILE A 41 3.61 -12.42 5.54
N LEU A 42 3.85 -13.72 5.31
CA LEU A 42 3.48 -14.39 4.06
C LEU A 42 1.96 -14.43 3.85
N ILE A 43 1.17 -14.62 4.90
CA ILE A 43 -0.30 -14.62 4.85
C ILE A 43 -0.80 -13.24 4.44
N HIS A 44 -0.31 -12.18 5.09
CA HIS A 44 -0.67 -10.80 4.77
C HIS A 44 -0.28 -10.44 3.33
N TYR A 45 0.95 -10.73 2.93
CA TYR A 45 1.43 -10.50 1.56
C TYR A 45 0.54 -11.19 0.52
N ARG A 46 0.26 -12.48 0.69
CA ARG A 46 -0.58 -13.25 -0.25
C ARG A 46 -1.98 -12.65 -0.36
N ARG A 47 -2.57 -12.20 0.74
CA ARG A 47 -3.92 -11.63 0.76
C ARG A 47 -3.95 -10.25 0.13
N LEU A 48 -2.96 -9.39 0.42
CA LEU A 48 -2.81 -8.10 -0.24
C LEU A 48 -2.64 -8.25 -1.77
N VAL A 49 -1.84 -9.22 -2.21
CA VAL A 49 -1.69 -9.53 -3.64
C VAL A 49 -3.02 -9.97 -4.27
N ARG A 50 -3.84 -10.74 -3.56
CA ARG A 50 -5.17 -11.14 -4.05
C ARG A 50 -6.12 -9.96 -4.23
N LEU A 51 -5.88 -8.82 -3.60
CA LEU A 51 -6.69 -7.60 -3.78
C LEU A 51 -6.38 -6.84 -5.07
N LYS A 52 -5.29 -7.18 -5.78
CA LYS A 52 -4.91 -6.61 -7.08
C LYS A 52 -6.08 -6.30 -8.04
N PRO A 53 -7.01 -7.24 -8.34
CA PRO A 53 -8.11 -6.97 -9.27
C PRO A 53 -9.08 -5.89 -8.79
N PHE A 54 -9.16 -5.60 -7.49
CA PHE A 54 -10.07 -4.61 -6.93
C PHE A 54 -9.46 -3.20 -6.81
N ILE A 55 -8.13 -3.09 -6.91
CA ILE A 55 -7.42 -1.80 -6.85
C ILE A 55 -7.78 -0.91 -8.04
N SER A 56 -7.78 -1.49 -9.24
CA SER A 56 -8.10 -0.77 -10.48
C SER A 56 -8.39 -1.73 -11.62
N GLN A 57 -9.16 -1.27 -12.60
CA GLN A 57 -9.33 -1.96 -13.88
C GLN A 57 -8.09 -1.83 -14.79
N ARG A 58 -7.25 -0.80 -14.58
CA ARG A 58 -6.08 -0.55 -15.43
C ARG A 58 -4.90 -1.44 -15.02
N GLN A 59 -4.40 -2.25 -15.96
CA GLN A 59 -3.28 -3.17 -15.74
C GLN A 59 -2.02 -2.46 -15.20
N MET A 60 -1.75 -1.25 -15.69
CA MET A 60 -0.63 -0.41 -15.23
C MET A 60 -0.68 -0.18 -13.72
N ILE A 61 -1.83 0.29 -13.19
CA ILE A 61 -2.01 0.58 -11.76
C ILE A 61 -1.90 -0.70 -10.93
N GLN A 62 -2.45 -1.80 -11.43
CA GLN A 62 -2.32 -3.10 -10.77
C GLN A 62 -0.86 -3.58 -10.69
N ASN A 63 -0.05 -3.33 -11.72
CA ASN A 63 1.36 -3.68 -11.74
C ASN A 63 2.15 -2.81 -10.75
N THR A 64 1.86 -1.50 -10.70
CA THR A 64 2.42 -0.58 -9.69
C THR A 64 2.11 -1.05 -8.28
N TYR A 65 0.85 -1.43 -8.00
CA TYR A 65 0.46 -1.95 -6.69
C TYR A 65 1.24 -3.23 -6.31
N ILE A 66 1.43 -4.16 -7.24
CA ILE A 66 2.25 -5.36 -6.98
C ILE A 66 3.73 -4.99 -6.77
N GLY A 67 4.26 -4.06 -7.55
CA GLY A 67 5.63 -3.53 -7.37
C GLY A 67 5.80 -2.91 -5.99
N TYR A 68 4.83 -2.11 -5.57
CA TYR A 68 4.75 -1.50 -4.25
C TYR A 68 4.77 -2.54 -3.13
N LEU A 69 3.90 -3.56 -3.19
CA LEU A 69 3.89 -4.62 -2.19
C LEU A 69 5.21 -5.39 -2.13
N LYS A 70 5.82 -5.69 -3.28
CA LYS A 70 7.13 -6.35 -3.31
C LYS A 70 8.20 -5.48 -2.65
N TYR A 71 8.20 -4.19 -2.93
CA TYR A 71 9.09 -3.22 -2.29
C TYR A 71 8.94 -3.25 -0.76
N LYS A 72 7.70 -3.08 -0.28
CA LYS A 72 7.37 -3.02 1.15
C LYS A 72 7.76 -4.28 1.93
N PHE A 73 7.49 -5.46 1.37
CA PHE A 73 7.72 -6.72 2.07
C PHE A 73 9.14 -7.27 1.93
N LYS A 74 9.89 -6.88 0.89
CA LYS A 74 11.20 -7.45 0.58
C LYS A 74 12.37 -6.51 0.88
N TYR A 75 12.17 -5.20 0.68
CA TYR A 75 13.27 -4.24 0.64
C TYR A 75 13.14 -3.10 1.65
N GLU A 76 11.92 -2.68 1.99
CA GLU A 76 11.74 -1.54 2.90
C GLU A 76 12.14 -1.91 4.34
N ASP A 77 13.07 -1.13 4.89
CA ASP A 77 13.30 -1.05 6.33
C ASP A 77 12.43 0.08 6.90
N PHE A 78 11.26 -0.29 7.43
CA PHE A 78 10.28 0.66 7.93
C PHE A 78 10.80 1.44 9.13
N GLU A 79 11.47 0.78 10.09
CA GLU A 79 11.98 1.43 11.30
C GLU A 79 13.06 2.45 10.97
N LYS A 80 13.95 2.10 10.03
CA LYS A 80 14.94 3.05 9.51
C LYS A 80 14.25 4.25 8.88
N ARG A 81 13.31 4.05 7.96
CA ARG A 81 12.58 5.13 7.29
C ARG A 81 11.84 6.02 8.29
N ARG A 82 11.18 5.42 9.29
CA ARG A 82 10.46 6.10 10.36
C ARG A 82 11.38 6.96 11.20
N SER A 83 12.52 6.41 11.63
CA SER A 83 13.50 7.12 12.45
C SER A 83 14.10 8.35 11.75
N LEU A 84 14.23 8.31 10.43
CA LEU A 84 14.71 9.45 9.63
C LEU A 84 13.70 10.61 9.58
N VAL A 85 12.39 10.31 9.67
CA VAL A 85 11.33 11.34 9.61
C VAL A 85 10.96 11.87 10.99
N LEU A 86 10.76 10.97 11.96
CA LEU A 86 10.18 11.30 13.28
C LEU A 86 11.22 11.38 14.41
N GLY A 87 12.47 10.98 14.15
CA GLY A 87 13.48 10.82 15.19
C GLY A 87 13.29 9.55 16.03
N LYS A 88 14.20 9.34 17.00
CA LYS A 88 14.26 8.10 17.82
C LYS A 88 13.30 8.07 19.01
N GLU A 89 12.62 9.17 19.35
CA GLU A 89 11.99 9.37 20.67
C GLU A 89 10.46 9.24 20.73
N THR A 90 9.80 8.66 19.73
CA THR A 90 8.33 8.48 19.79
C THR A 90 7.96 7.23 20.59
N SER A 91 7.56 7.44 21.84
CA SER A 91 7.30 6.43 22.88
C SER A 91 6.03 5.58 22.72
N ASN A 92 5.23 5.81 21.67
CA ASN A 92 3.97 5.08 21.42
C ASN A 92 4.12 4.13 20.23
N HIS A 93 5.05 3.17 20.34
CA HIS A 93 5.25 2.18 19.27
C HIS A 93 4.11 1.16 19.29
N ILE A 94 3.26 1.20 18.26
CA ILE A 94 2.25 0.17 18.00
C ILE A 94 2.98 -1.07 17.48
N SER A 95 2.67 -2.25 18.01
CA SER A 95 3.28 -3.50 17.54
C SER A 95 3.15 -3.64 16.01
N TRP A 96 4.25 -3.98 15.33
CA TRP A 96 4.30 -4.12 13.87
C TRP A 96 3.23 -5.08 13.32
N LYS A 97 2.77 -6.06 14.11
CA LYS A 97 1.69 -6.98 13.74
C LYS A 97 0.36 -6.24 13.62
N THR A 98 0.09 -5.35 14.58
CA THR A 98 -1.08 -4.47 14.58
C THR A 98 -1.01 -3.48 13.43
N GLU A 99 0.16 -2.90 13.15
CA GLU A 99 0.33 -1.98 12.03
C GLU A 99 0.02 -2.65 10.69
N LEU A 100 0.52 -3.88 10.50
CA LEU A 100 0.27 -4.65 9.29
C LEU A 100 -1.21 -5.04 9.13
N LEU A 101 -1.87 -5.36 10.23
CA LEU A 101 -3.30 -5.64 10.26
C LEU A 101 -4.12 -4.37 9.92
N GLN A 102 -3.74 -3.22 10.46
CA GLN A 102 -4.38 -1.94 10.17
C GLN A 102 -4.15 -1.53 8.70
N THR A 103 -2.95 -1.74 8.15
CA THR A 103 -2.69 -1.57 6.70
C THR A 103 -3.61 -2.44 5.86
N TYR A 104 -3.78 -3.71 6.26
CA TYR A 104 -4.67 -4.63 5.55
C TYR A 104 -6.12 -4.12 5.56
N ASN A 105 -6.61 -3.73 6.72
CA ASN A 105 -7.95 -3.19 6.88
C ASN A 105 -8.14 -1.90 6.08
N PHE A 106 -7.14 -1.00 6.08
CA PHE A 106 -7.15 0.21 5.28
C PHE A 106 -7.29 -0.10 3.78
N ILE A 107 -6.48 -1.03 3.24
CA ILE A 107 -6.55 -1.39 1.81
C ILE A 107 -7.89 -2.06 1.50
N MET A 108 -8.39 -2.92 2.38
CA MET A 108 -9.72 -3.52 2.26
C MET A 108 -10.83 -2.45 2.20
N THR A 109 -10.78 -1.43 3.05
CA THR A 109 -11.71 -0.29 3.02
C THR A 109 -11.59 0.49 1.71
N ALA A 110 -10.37 0.76 1.25
CA ALA A 110 -10.13 1.51 0.01
C ALA A 110 -10.63 0.80 -1.26
N VAL A 111 -10.66 -0.53 -1.28
CA VAL A 111 -11.19 -1.34 -2.39
C VAL A 111 -12.65 -1.75 -2.21
N SER A 112 -13.24 -1.48 -1.05
CA SER A 112 -14.64 -1.77 -0.79
C SER A 112 -15.54 -0.81 -1.58
N HIS A 113 -16.66 -1.34 -2.04
CA HIS A 113 -17.72 -0.55 -2.65
C HIS A 113 -18.97 -0.76 -1.82
N VAL A 114 -19.58 0.36 -1.40
CA VAL A 114 -20.79 0.34 -0.60
C VAL A 114 -21.86 1.11 -1.35
N GLU A 115 -23.01 0.47 -1.53
CA GLU A 115 -24.25 1.13 -1.91
C GLU A 115 -25.14 1.21 -0.66
N ASN A 116 -25.69 2.39 -0.38
CA ASN A 116 -26.70 2.63 0.66
C ASN A 116 -26.23 2.50 2.13
N GLN A 117 -25.05 3.02 2.50
CA GLN A 117 -24.69 3.20 3.92
C GLN A 117 -24.86 4.66 4.41
N SER A 118 -24.62 4.87 5.71
CA SER A 118 -24.59 6.20 6.31
C SER A 118 -23.53 7.08 5.65
N ILE A 119 -23.83 8.37 5.51
CA ILE A 119 -22.98 9.39 4.85
C ILE A 119 -21.52 9.36 5.32
N ASN A 120 -21.25 8.95 6.57
CA ASN A 120 -19.91 8.90 7.15
C ASN A 120 -19.08 7.72 6.64
N ALA A 121 -19.66 6.52 6.51
CA ALA A 121 -18.93 5.34 6.03
C ALA A 121 -18.51 5.51 4.56
N ASP A 122 -19.37 6.14 3.75
CA ASP A 122 -19.06 6.47 2.37
C ASP A 122 -17.89 7.46 2.27
N ARG A 123 -17.79 8.43 3.19
CA ARG A 123 -16.67 9.39 3.25
C ARG A 123 -15.34 8.69 3.55
N ASP A 124 -15.31 7.81 4.54
CA ASP A 124 -14.09 7.10 4.92
C ASP A 124 -13.56 6.21 3.78
N ILE A 125 -14.47 5.52 3.07
CA ILE A 125 -14.13 4.72 1.89
C ILE A 125 -13.58 5.61 0.76
N ILE A 126 -14.23 6.74 0.49
CA ILE A 126 -13.78 7.68 -0.55
C ILE A 126 -12.39 8.25 -0.20
N MET A 127 -12.16 8.63 1.05
CA MET A 127 -10.87 9.13 1.54
C MET A 127 -9.79 8.05 1.42
N ALA A 128 -10.04 6.83 1.91
CA ALA A 128 -9.10 5.72 1.82
C ALA A 128 -8.74 5.41 0.36
N LYS A 129 -9.73 5.46 -0.55
CA LYS A 129 -9.53 5.29 -1.99
C LYS A 129 -8.69 6.40 -2.61
N GLN A 130 -8.91 7.66 -2.22
CA GLN A 130 -8.10 8.79 -2.67
C GLN A 130 -6.65 8.70 -2.18
N ILE A 131 -6.46 8.40 -0.90
CA ILE A 131 -5.13 8.20 -0.30
C ILE A 131 -4.38 7.08 -1.04
N LEU A 132 -5.01 5.90 -1.19
CA LEU A 132 -4.41 4.77 -1.90
C LEU A 132 -4.05 5.12 -3.35
N LYS A 133 -4.95 5.84 -4.04
CA LYS A 133 -4.68 6.32 -5.40
C LYS A 133 -3.46 7.23 -5.44
N ASN A 134 -3.35 8.21 -4.53
CA ASN A 134 -2.24 9.16 -4.50
C ASN A 134 -0.90 8.44 -4.23
N ILE A 135 -0.89 7.49 -3.30
CA ILE A 135 0.28 6.63 -3.03
C ILE A 135 0.68 5.89 -4.31
N LEU A 136 -0.26 5.20 -4.96
CA LEU A 136 0.05 4.43 -6.17
C LEU A 136 0.47 5.31 -7.35
N THR A 137 -0.07 6.52 -7.47
CA THR A 137 0.35 7.47 -8.50
C THR A 137 1.80 7.90 -8.30
N LEU A 138 2.20 8.23 -7.09
CA LEU A 138 3.60 8.62 -6.83
C LEU A 138 4.55 7.43 -6.92
N GLU A 139 4.11 6.25 -6.49
CA GLU A 139 4.87 5.02 -6.68
C GLU A 139 5.12 4.70 -8.15
N TYR A 140 4.12 4.92 -9.01
CA TYR A 140 4.28 4.79 -10.45
C TYR A 140 5.34 5.76 -10.97
N PHE A 141 5.28 7.05 -10.60
CA PHE A 141 6.27 8.03 -11.03
C PHE A 141 7.68 7.72 -10.53
N LYS A 142 7.83 7.21 -9.30
CA LYS A 142 9.13 6.77 -8.77
C LYS A 142 9.70 5.60 -9.57
N ILE A 143 8.87 4.64 -9.97
CA ILE A 143 9.30 3.51 -10.81
C ILE A 143 9.72 4.00 -12.20
N GLU A 144 8.88 4.82 -12.84
CA GLU A 144 9.15 5.38 -14.17
C GLU A 144 10.43 6.23 -14.18
N ASN A 145 10.69 6.99 -13.12
CA ASN A 145 11.89 7.80 -13.00
C ASN A 145 13.16 6.93 -12.83
N ASN A 146 13.08 5.88 -12.00
CA ASN A 146 14.19 4.94 -11.79
C ASN A 146 14.56 4.18 -13.07
N GLU A 147 13.58 3.85 -13.92
CA GLU A 147 13.83 3.19 -15.22
C GLU A 147 14.50 4.12 -16.23
N ARG A 148 14.32 5.45 -16.11
CA ARG A 148 14.90 6.45 -17.02
C ARG A 148 16.32 6.88 -16.65
N ILE A 149 16.64 6.97 -15.36
CA ILE A 149 17.88 7.61 -14.88
C ILE A 149 18.99 6.59 -14.55
N GLY A 150 18.65 5.30 -14.48
CA GLY A 150 19.61 4.22 -14.24
C GLY A 150 19.44 3.59 -12.86
N HIS A 151 19.78 2.30 -12.76
CA HIS A 151 19.45 1.43 -11.61
C HIS A 151 20.04 1.86 -10.25
N THR A 152 20.97 2.82 -10.21
CA THR A 152 21.57 3.34 -8.97
C THR A 152 20.55 4.09 -8.10
N ASP A 153 19.57 4.75 -8.71
CA ASP A 153 18.57 5.54 -7.99
C ASP A 153 17.61 4.68 -7.17
N PHE A 154 17.37 3.43 -7.59
CA PHE A 154 16.52 2.52 -6.82
C PHE A 154 17.08 2.32 -5.41
N TYR A 155 18.36 2.00 -5.28
CA TYR A 155 18.96 1.74 -3.98
C TYR A 155 19.00 3.00 -3.10
N ASP A 156 19.31 4.13 -3.71
CA ASP A 156 19.42 5.42 -3.04
C ASP A 156 18.08 5.92 -2.47
N TYR A 157 17.00 5.84 -3.26
CA TYR A 157 15.68 6.34 -2.85
C TYR A 157 14.85 5.31 -2.08
N ARG A 158 15.01 4.01 -2.33
CA ARG A 158 14.17 2.94 -1.75
C ARG A 158 14.81 2.20 -0.58
N VAL A 159 16.13 2.17 -0.46
CA VAL A 159 16.83 1.41 0.59
C VAL A 159 17.61 2.35 1.52
N GLN A 160 18.26 3.36 0.95
CA GLN A 160 19.03 4.33 1.74
C GLN A 160 18.21 5.54 2.19
N PHE A 161 17.09 5.82 1.53
CA PHE A 161 16.23 6.97 1.80
C PHE A 161 16.99 8.31 1.73
N LYS A 162 17.88 8.47 0.75
CA LYS A 162 18.74 9.68 0.63
C LYS A 162 17.94 10.98 0.58
N GLN A 163 16.73 10.96 0.01
CA GLN A 163 15.80 12.10 -0.02
C GLN A 163 15.36 12.59 1.37
N LEU A 164 15.48 11.74 2.40
CA LEU A 164 15.14 12.10 3.79
C LEU A 164 16.36 12.61 4.58
N ASN A 165 17.59 12.39 4.10
CA ASN A 165 18.81 12.69 4.85
C ASN A 165 19.29 14.16 4.77
N GLY A 166 18.53 15.05 4.12
CA GLY A 166 18.84 16.50 4.07
C GLY A 166 20.19 16.88 3.43
N SER A 167 20.91 15.91 2.87
CA SER A 167 22.30 16.03 2.39
C SER A 167 22.42 15.80 0.87
N GLY A 168 21.29 15.78 0.16
CA GLY A 168 21.27 15.79 -1.29
C GLY A 168 21.57 17.19 -1.81
N ASN A 169 22.44 17.29 -2.83
CA ASN A 169 22.64 18.53 -3.58
C ASN A 169 21.26 19.08 -3.98
N GLN A 170 20.99 20.35 -3.66
CA GLN A 170 19.73 21.07 -3.90
C GLN A 170 19.39 21.26 -5.39
N GLN A 171 19.96 20.47 -6.29
CA GLN A 171 19.79 20.60 -7.74
C GLN A 171 18.76 19.64 -8.34
N ASP A 172 18.24 18.69 -7.57
CA ASP A 172 17.18 17.77 -8.03
C ASP A 172 15.83 18.13 -7.36
N ASP A 173 15.10 19.07 -7.97
CA ASP A 173 13.76 19.50 -7.50
C ASP A 173 12.81 18.30 -7.29
N LYS A 174 12.94 17.25 -8.11
CA LYS A 174 12.14 16.01 -8.00
C LYS A 174 12.46 15.19 -6.74
N GLY A 175 13.70 15.24 -6.26
CA GLY A 175 14.10 14.56 -5.02
C GLY A 175 13.47 15.20 -3.79
N VAL A 176 13.22 16.51 -3.84
CA VAL A 176 12.53 17.28 -2.80
C VAL A 176 11.06 16.88 -2.71
N ASP A 177 10.35 16.85 -3.85
CA ASP A 177 8.92 16.48 -3.91
C ASP A 177 8.65 15.05 -3.40
N PHE A 178 9.50 14.08 -3.78
CA PHE A 178 9.36 12.71 -3.29
C PHE A 178 9.69 12.57 -1.80
N GLY A 179 10.66 13.34 -1.30
CA GLY A 179 11.01 13.39 0.11
C GLY A 179 9.88 13.95 0.98
N GLU A 180 9.24 15.04 0.55
CA GLU A 180 8.08 15.60 1.25
C GLU A 180 6.91 14.63 1.30
N PHE A 181 6.59 14.00 0.16
CA PHE A 181 5.54 12.98 0.15
C PHE A 181 5.87 11.80 1.08
N ASP A 182 7.12 11.33 1.08
CA ASP A 182 7.52 10.23 1.94
C ASP A 182 7.43 10.57 3.44
N LYS A 183 7.63 11.84 3.81
CA LYS A 183 7.38 12.34 5.16
C LYS A 183 5.88 12.35 5.48
N VAL A 184 5.05 12.88 4.60
CA VAL A 184 3.58 12.92 4.78
C VAL A 184 3.00 11.51 4.95
N VAL A 185 3.44 10.54 4.14
CA VAL A 185 3.03 9.13 4.31
C VAL A 185 3.45 8.58 5.66
N MET A 186 4.63 8.96 6.17
CA MET A 186 5.07 8.52 7.49
C MET A 186 4.20 9.11 8.61
N TYR A 187 3.86 10.41 8.55
CA TYR A 187 2.93 11.01 9.50
C TYR A 187 1.53 10.40 9.43
N LEU A 188 1.06 10.08 8.22
CA LEU A 188 -0.20 9.37 8.01
C LEU A 188 -0.19 7.99 8.68
N ASN A 189 0.94 7.26 8.54
CA ASN A 189 1.15 5.97 9.17
C ASN A 189 1.07 6.04 10.69
N GLU A 190 1.71 7.03 11.32
CA GLU A 190 1.57 7.24 12.77
C GLU A 190 0.14 7.55 13.19
N THR A 191 -0.58 8.33 12.38
CA THR A 191 -1.94 8.77 12.70
C THR A 191 -2.94 7.61 12.60
N LEU A 192 -2.79 6.77 11.58
CA LEU A 192 -3.69 5.64 11.33
C LEU A 192 -3.22 4.34 11.99
N GLY A 193 -2.02 4.34 12.58
CA GLY A 193 -1.30 3.15 13.04
C GLY A 193 -0.96 2.18 11.90
N THR A 194 -0.91 2.64 10.65
CA THR A 194 -0.65 1.79 9.49
C THR A 194 0.84 1.71 9.16
N ARG A 195 1.20 0.68 8.41
CA ARG A 195 2.46 0.58 7.65
C ARG A 195 2.14 0.63 6.16
N LEU A 196 1.65 1.78 5.68
CA LEU A 196 1.39 2.03 4.26
C LEU A 196 2.71 2.11 3.53
#